data_AF-A0A1K1RC49-F1
#
_entry.id   AF-A0A1K1RC49-F1
#
_cell.length_a   1.000
_cell.length_b   1.000
_cell.length_c   1.000
_cell.angle_alpha   90.00
_cell.angle_beta   90.00
_cell.angle_gamma   90.00
#
_symmetry.space_group_name_H-M   'P 1'
#
loop_
_entity.id
_entity.type
_entity.pdbx_description
1 polymer ?
#
loop_
_entity_poly.entity_id
_entity_poly.type
_entity_poly.pdbx_seq_one_letter_code
_entity_poly.pdbx_strand_id
1 'polypeptide(L)'
;MTTPIRNPSPPKPRRWLVHVGWALLAMTLFMAGILLGMRWSGGTLGTVSMTNQRQENLGRIRIALRALDSNDPAELRKGTTKLLYNAVLGLAGVARYSECTPEESDLIARAKLRLNADMPPRSDGEMKLRDMAYAYCQKRPGKAGAP
;
A
#
# COMPACT_ATOMS: atom_id res chain seq x y z
N MET A 1 39.52 46.38 -66.68
CA MET A 1 39.05 45.02 -66.29
C MET A 1 38.87 45.00 -64.79
N THR A 2 37.63 45.03 -64.31
CA THR A 2 37.27 45.01 -62.89
C THR A 2 36.65 43.64 -62.59
N THR A 3 37.28 42.87 -61.71
CA THR A 3 36.76 41.59 -61.23
C THR A 3 35.67 41.84 -60.17
N PRO A 4 34.48 41.20 -60.25
CA PRO A 4 33.47 41.35 -59.23
C PRO A 4 33.87 40.57 -57.97
N ILE A 5 33.89 41.26 -56.82
CA ILE A 5 34.08 40.67 -55.50
C ILE A 5 32.81 39.87 -55.15
N ARG A 6 32.92 38.55 -55.09
CA ARG A 6 31.83 37.66 -54.67
C ARG A 6 31.71 37.72 -53.15
N ASN A 7 30.73 38.45 -52.64
CA ASN A 7 30.40 38.40 -51.21
C ASN A 7 29.90 36.98 -50.86
N PRO A 8 30.43 36.34 -49.80
CA PRO A 8 29.94 35.04 -49.36
C PRO A 8 28.50 35.20 -48.84
N SER A 9 27.59 34.40 -49.38
CA SER A 9 26.21 34.35 -48.91
C SER A 9 26.16 33.84 -47.47
N PRO A 10 25.30 34.40 -46.60
CA PRO A 10 25.22 33.99 -45.21
C PRO A 10 24.83 32.50 -45.12
N PRO A 11 25.40 31.73 -44.18
CA PRO A 11 25.10 30.31 -44.05
C PRO A 11 23.60 30.13 -43.80
N LYS A 12 22.92 29.38 -44.68
CA LYS A 12 21.50 29.08 -44.52
C LYS A 12 21.29 28.40 -43.16
N PRO A 13 20.33 28.85 -42.33
CA PRO A 13 20.04 28.20 -41.07
C PRO A 13 19.69 26.74 -41.35
N ARG A 14 20.44 25.83 -40.73
CA ARG A 14 20.33 24.38 -40.90
C ARG A 14 19.00 23.91 -40.30
N ARG A 15 17.92 23.99 -41.10
CA ARG A 15 16.54 23.60 -40.73
C ARG A 15 16.43 22.20 -40.10
N TRP A 16 17.36 21.29 -40.42
CA TRP A 16 17.42 19.95 -39.82
C TRP A 16 17.67 19.97 -38.29
N LEU A 17 18.40 20.97 -37.75
CA LEU A 17 18.66 21.07 -36.32
C LEU A 17 17.37 21.32 -35.52
N VAL A 18 16.41 22.04 -36.11
CA VAL A 18 15.09 22.26 -35.51
C VAL A 18 14.34 20.94 -35.38
N HIS A 19 14.37 20.09 -36.42
CA HIS A 19 13.76 18.77 -36.38
C HIS A 19 14.41 17.84 -35.34
N VAL A 20 15.74 17.88 -35.21
CA VAL A 20 16.45 17.12 -34.16
C VAL A 20 16.06 17.61 -32.77
N GLY A 21 15.95 18.94 -32.58
CA GLY A 21 15.48 19.52 -31.31
C GLY A 21 14.07 19.05 -30.94
N TRP A 22 13.14 19.04 -31.90
CA TRP A 22 11.78 18.52 -31.69
C TRP A 22 11.76 17.02 -31.40
N ALA A 23 12.59 16.22 -32.08
CA ALA A 23 12.69 14.79 -31.82
C ALA A 23 13.20 14.49 -30.40
N LEU A 24 14.21 15.21 -29.93
CA LEU A 24 14.73 15.09 -28.55
C LEU A 24 13.69 15.51 -27.51
N LEU A 25 12.98 16.61 -27.77
CA LEU A 25 11.89 17.04 -26.89
C LEU A 25 10.77 15.99 -26.83
N ALA A 26 10.37 15.42 -27.97
CA ALA A 26 9.37 14.36 -28.01
C ALA A 26 9.81 13.12 -27.24
N MET A 27 11.07 12.68 -27.38
CA MET A 27 11.63 11.55 -26.63
C MET A 27 11.62 11.79 -25.13
N THR A 28 12.04 12.98 -24.68
CA THR A 28 12.07 13.30 -23.24
C THR A 28 10.67 13.37 -22.64
N LEU A 29 9.71 13.98 -23.34
CA LEU A 29 8.31 14.01 -22.92
C LEU A 29 7.69 12.61 -22.89
N PHE A 30 8.00 11.76 -23.87
CA PHE A 30 7.54 10.38 -23.91
C PHE A 30 8.08 9.57 -22.73
N MET A 31 9.39 9.64 -22.46
CA MET A 31 10.01 8.95 -21.32
C MET A 31 9.49 9.46 -19.98
N ALA A 32 9.30 10.78 -19.85
CA ALA A 32 8.69 11.39 -18.67
C ALA A 32 7.24 10.90 -18.46
N GLY A 33 6.46 10.81 -19.54
CA GLY A 33 5.10 10.27 -19.52
C GLY A 33 5.05 8.81 -19.06
N ILE A 34 5.95 7.96 -19.56
CA ILE A 34 6.06 6.56 -19.12
C ILE A 34 6.40 6.48 -17.63
N LEU A 35 7.41 7.21 -17.16
CA LEU A 35 7.82 7.19 -15.76
C LEU A 35 6.70 7.65 -14.83
N LEU A 36 5.99 8.72 -15.21
CA LEU A 36 4.85 9.23 -14.45
C LEU A 36 3.70 8.20 -14.43
N GLY A 37 3.38 7.61 -15.58
CA GLY A 37 2.38 6.57 -15.71
C GLY A 37 2.69 5.35 -14.84
N MET A 38 3.93 4.85 -14.86
CA MET A 38 4.34 3.72 -14.02
C MET A 38 4.23 4.04 -12.52
N ARG A 39 4.59 5.26 -12.08
CA ARG A 39 4.44 5.67 -10.67
C ARG A 39 2.97 5.72 -10.26
N TRP A 40 2.10 6.27 -11.11
CA TRP A 40 0.66 6.34 -10.85
C TRP A 40 0.01 4.95 -10.81
N SER A 41 0.34 4.09 -11.79
CA SER A 41 -0.12 2.71 -11.83
C SER A 41 0.36 1.91 -10.62
N GLY A 42 1.65 2.05 -10.26
CA GLY A 42 2.25 1.37 -9.11
C GLY A 42 1.66 1.84 -7.77
N GLY A 43 1.43 3.14 -7.60
CA GLY A 43 0.74 3.68 -6.42
C GLY A 43 -0.69 3.16 -6.30
N THR A 44 -1.45 3.20 -7.40
CA THR A 44 -2.84 2.71 -7.43
C THR A 44 -2.91 1.22 -7.12
N LEU A 45 -2.11 0.39 -7.79
CA LEU A 45 -2.02 -1.06 -7.52
C LEU A 45 -1.58 -1.33 -6.07
N GLY A 46 -0.66 -0.54 -5.53
CA GLY A 46 -0.26 -0.62 -4.13
C GLY A 46 -1.41 -0.38 -3.16
N THR A 47 -2.23 0.65 -3.38
CA THR A 47 -3.40 0.94 -2.53
C THR A 47 -4.48 -0.15 -2.61
N VAL A 48 -4.76 -0.67 -3.81
CA VAL A 48 -5.72 -1.77 -4.02
C VAL A 48 -5.22 -3.05 -3.36
N SER A 49 -3.94 -3.39 -3.53
CA SER A 49 -3.32 -4.56 -2.92
C SER A 49 -3.39 -4.51 -1.39
N MET A 50 -3.04 -3.37 -0.79
CA MET A 50 -3.12 -3.18 0.67
C MET A 50 -4.56 -3.24 1.20
N THR A 51 -5.52 -2.72 0.43
CA THR A 51 -6.95 -2.80 0.78
C THR A 51 -7.45 -4.24 0.73
N ASN A 52 -7.05 -5.01 -0.29
CA ASN A 52 -7.35 -6.44 -0.38
C ASN A 52 -6.74 -7.22 0.78
N GLN A 53 -5.47 -6.96 1.11
CA GLN A 53 -4.79 -7.59 2.23
C GLN A 53 -5.47 -7.28 3.57
N ARG A 54 -5.95 -6.05 3.78
CA ARG A 54 -6.78 -5.70 4.95
C ARG A 54 -8.04 -6.56 5.00
N GLN A 55 -8.80 -6.60 3.91
CA GLN A 55 -10.08 -7.33 3.86
C GLN A 55 -9.87 -8.83 4.05
N GLU A 56 -8.80 -9.39 3.49
CA GLU A 56 -8.41 -10.78 3.69
C GLU A 56 -8.09 -11.08 5.15
N ASN A 57 -7.30 -10.24 5.82
CA ASN A 57 -6.97 -10.40 7.24
C ASN A 57 -8.21 -10.28 8.14
N LEU A 58 -9.07 -9.28 7.91
CA LEU A 58 -10.33 -9.12 8.65
C LEU A 58 -11.29 -10.28 8.42
N GLY A 59 -11.38 -10.77 7.17
CA GLY A 59 -12.14 -11.97 6.83
C GLY A 59 -11.65 -13.20 7.57
N ARG A 60 -10.32 -13.42 7.62
CA ARG A 60 -9.69 -14.50 8.39
C ARG A 60 -9.97 -14.39 9.88
N ILE A 61 -9.91 -13.19 10.46
CA ILE A 61 -10.26 -12.95 11.86
C ILE A 61 -11.72 -13.34 12.13
N ARG A 62 -12.65 -12.89 11.29
CA ARG A 62 -14.07 -13.22 11.42
C ARG A 62 -14.31 -14.74 11.36
N ILE A 63 -13.71 -15.43 10.39
CA ILE A 63 -13.84 -16.89 10.24
C ILE A 63 -13.24 -17.61 11.44
N ALA A 64 -12.04 -17.21 11.89
CA ALA A 64 -11.36 -17.85 13.00
C ALA A 64 -12.11 -17.66 14.33
N LEU A 65 -12.65 -16.47 14.59
CA LEU A 65 -13.50 -16.23 15.76
C LEU A 65 -14.75 -17.12 15.71
N ARG A 66 -15.43 -17.19 14.57
CA ARG A 66 -16.62 -18.03 14.42
C ARG A 66 -16.34 -19.51 14.67
N ALA A 67 -15.20 -20.01 14.20
CA ALA A 67 -14.77 -21.40 14.44
C ALA A 67 -14.35 -21.64 15.90
N LEU A 68 -13.80 -20.63 16.59
CA LEU A 68 -13.49 -20.74 18.02
C LEU A 68 -14.75 -20.69 18.90
N ASP A 69 -15.83 -20.07 18.41
CA ASP A 69 -17.13 -20.00 19.08
C ASP A 69 -17.97 -21.27 18.85
N SER A 70 -17.77 -22.01 17.75
CA SER A 70 -18.55 -23.20 17.39
C SER A 70 -18.24 -24.47 18.22
N ASN A 71 -17.50 -24.35 19.33
CA ASN A 71 -17.14 -25.46 20.21
C ASN A 71 -16.40 -26.62 19.53
N ASP A 72 -15.57 -26.33 18.53
CA ASP A 72 -14.73 -27.35 17.86
C ASP A 72 -13.81 -28.08 18.85
N PRO A 73 -13.41 -29.34 18.58
CA PRO A 73 -12.51 -30.12 19.43
C PRO A 73 -11.19 -29.39 19.72
N ALA A 74 -10.59 -29.69 20.88
CA ALA A 74 -9.42 -28.96 21.40
C ALA A 74 -8.22 -28.90 20.43
N GLU A 75 -8.05 -29.90 19.57
CA GLU A 75 -7.00 -29.91 18.54
C GLU A 75 -7.23 -28.88 17.44
N LEU A 76 -8.47 -28.70 16.99
CA LEU A 76 -8.83 -27.67 16.01
C LEU A 76 -8.71 -26.27 16.60
N ARG A 77 -9.02 -26.10 17.90
CA ARG A 77 -8.87 -24.80 18.57
C ARG A 77 -7.45 -24.25 18.49
N LYS A 78 -6.42 -25.07 18.71
CA LYS A 78 -5.02 -24.62 18.61
C LYS A 78 -4.67 -24.10 17.21
N GLY A 79 -5.10 -24.82 16.16
CA GLY A 79 -4.90 -24.41 14.77
C GLY A 79 -5.61 -23.09 14.46
N THR A 80 -6.87 -22.97 14.88
CA THR A 80 -7.68 -21.78 14.66
C THR A 80 -7.18 -20.58 15.46
N THR A 81 -6.73 -20.75 16.71
CA THR A 81 -6.10 -19.69 17.51
C THR A 81 -4.82 -19.19 16.84
N LYS A 82 -4.00 -20.08 16.24
CA LYS A 82 -2.81 -19.68 15.47
C LYS A 82 -3.19 -18.92 14.20
N LEU A 83 -4.25 -19.33 13.51
CA LEU A 83 -4.77 -18.62 12.34
C LEU A 83 -5.27 -17.22 12.71
N LEU A 84 -6.03 -17.11 13.81
CA LEU A 84 -6.47 -15.83 14.37
C LEU A 84 -5.28 -14.93 14.70
N TYR A 85 -4.27 -15.47 15.38
CA TYR A 85 -3.05 -14.75 15.73
C TYR A 85 -2.33 -14.21 14.48
N ASN A 86 -2.10 -15.05 13.46
CA ASN A 86 -1.43 -14.63 12.23
C ASN A 86 -2.23 -13.56 11.48
N ALA A 87 -3.56 -13.68 11.44
CA ALA A 87 -4.42 -12.70 10.78
C ALA A 87 -4.41 -11.34 11.52
N VAL A 88 -4.41 -11.36 12.86
CA VAL A 88 -4.25 -10.15 13.68
C VAL A 88 -2.88 -9.51 13.46
N LEU A 89 -1.79 -10.27 13.50
CA LEU A 89 -0.46 -9.73 13.19
C LEU A 89 -0.36 -9.18 11.77
N GLY A 90 -1.05 -9.81 10.82
CA GLY A 90 -1.15 -9.32 9.45
C GLY A 90 -1.68 -7.89 9.38
N LEU A 91 -2.58 -7.48 10.29
CA LEU A 91 -3.09 -6.10 10.35
C LEU A 91 -2.04 -5.09 10.83
N ALA A 92 -1.08 -5.47 11.67
CA ALA A 92 -0.05 -4.55 12.16
C ALA A 92 0.84 -4.01 11.02
N GLY A 93 1.04 -4.81 9.96
CA GLY A 93 1.86 -4.44 8.80
C GLY A 93 1.09 -3.77 7.66
N VAL A 94 -0.25 -3.71 7.74
CA VAL A 94 -1.08 -3.17 6.65
C VAL A 94 -1.34 -1.68 6.85
N ALA A 95 -1.18 -0.88 5.80
CA ALA A 95 -1.53 0.53 5.83
C ALA A 95 -3.06 0.73 5.85
N ARG A 96 -3.54 1.66 6.67
CA ARG A 96 -4.97 1.98 6.78
C ARG A 96 -5.33 3.15 5.87
N TYR A 97 -5.98 2.86 4.73
CA TYR A 97 -6.45 3.88 3.77
C TYR A 97 -7.90 4.32 3.95
N SER A 98 -8.70 3.56 4.71
CA SER A 98 -10.07 3.96 5.09
C SER A 98 -10.32 3.68 6.56
N GLU A 99 -11.29 4.40 7.14
CA GLU A 99 -11.67 4.21 8.54
C GLU A 99 -12.18 2.78 8.79
N CYS A 100 -12.04 2.33 10.04
CA CYS A 100 -12.65 1.06 10.42
C CYS A 100 -14.14 1.24 10.66
N THR A 101 -14.93 0.26 10.23
CA THR A 101 -16.35 0.22 10.61
C THR A 101 -16.49 -0.17 12.09
N PRO A 102 -17.63 0.14 12.73
CA PRO A 102 -17.89 -0.32 14.10
C PRO A 102 -17.77 -1.84 14.24
N GLU A 103 -18.21 -2.59 13.22
CA GLU A 103 -18.12 -4.06 13.20
C GLU A 103 -16.66 -4.55 13.16
N GLU A 104 -15.80 -3.93 12.35
CA GLU A 104 -14.37 -4.27 12.31
C GLU A 104 -13.67 -3.98 13.64
N SER A 105 -14.03 -2.87 14.29
CA SER A 105 -13.48 -2.51 15.60
C SER A 105 -13.87 -3.52 16.68
N ASP A 106 -15.11 -3.99 16.65
CA ASP A 106 -15.62 -5.03 17.55
C ASP A 106 -14.96 -6.39 17.28
N LEU A 107 -14.74 -6.75 16.01
CA LEU A 107 -14.02 -7.97 15.64
C LEU A 107 -12.58 -7.98 16.20
N ILE A 108 -11.86 -6.85 16.12
CA ILE A 108 -10.50 -6.75 16.67
C ILE A 108 -10.52 -6.80 18.20
N ALA A 109 -11.51 -6.17 18.84
CA ALA A 109 -11.67 -6.24 20.30
C ALA A 109 -11.92 -7.69 20.77
N ARG A 110 -12.80 -8.43 20.08
CA ARG A 110 -13.05 -9.86 20.37
C ARG A 110 -11.81 -10.72 20.13
N ALA A 111 -11.11 -10.49 19.02
CA ALA A 111 -9.85 -11.18 18.73
C ALA A 111 -8.79 -10.91 19.81
N LYS A 112 -8.68 -9.68 20.32
CA LYS A 112 -7.80 -9.34 21.44
C LYS A 112 -8.13 -10.15 22.70
N LEU A 113 -9.40 -10.15 23.11
CA LEU A 113 -9.84 -10.87 24.30
C LEU A 113 -9.53 -12.37 24.17
N ARG A 114 -9.87 -12.97 23.03
CA ARG A 114 -9.65 -14.39 22.77
C ARG A 114 -8.17 -14.77 22.77
N LEU A 115 -7.34 -14.02 22.04
CA LEU A 115 -5.92 -14.28 21.98
C LEU A 115 -5.21 -14.02 23.31
N ASN A 116 -5.65 -13.06 24.12
CA ASN A 116 -5.07 -12.82 25.44
C ASN A 116 -5.37 -13.96 26.43
N ALA A 117 -6.54 -14.61 26.28
CA ALA A 117 -6.90 -15.77 27.08
C ALA A 117 -6.18 -17.05 26.63
N ASP A 118 -6.14 -17.31 25.32
CA ASP A 118 -5.70 -18.61 24.79
C ASP A 118 -4.20 -18.65 24.41
N MET A 119 -3.59 -17.50 24.10
CA MET A 119 -2.20 -17.40 23.66
C MET A 119 -1.56 -16.10 24.18
N PRO A 120 -1.15 -16.04 25.45
CA PRO A 120 -0.50 -14.85 26.00
C PRO A 120 0.80 -14.53 25.24
N PRO A 121 1.17 -13.24 25.11
CA PRO A 121 2.38 -12.83 24.41
C PRO A 121 3.62 -13.44 25.08
N ARG A 122 4.55 -13.98 24.28
CA ARG A 122 5.75 -14.65 24.79
C ARG A 122 6.95 -13.72 24.97
N SER A 123 6.87 -12.51 24.41
CA SER A 123 7.94 -11.52 24.44
C SER A 123 7.38 -10.10 24.33
N ASP A 124 8.17 -9.11 24.75
CA ASP A 124 7.82 -7.69 24.63
C ASP A 124 7.67 -7.26 23.16
N GLY A 125 8.45 -7.87 22.25
CA GLY A 125 8.33 -7.63 20.82
C GLY A 125 6.98 -8.09 20.27
N GLU A 126 6.53 -9.27 20.69
CA GLU A 126 5.21 -9.80 20.33
C GLU A 126 4.09 -8.96 20.93
N MET A 127 4.23 -8.52 22.19
CA MET A 127 3.27 -7.63 22.84
C MET A 127 3.10 -6.33 22.05
N LYS A 128 4.22 -5.67 21.66
CA LYS A 128 4.19 -4.45 20.84
C LYS A 128 3.51 -4.66 19.48
N LEU A 129 3.81 -5.76 18.80
CA LEU A 129 3.18 -6.07 17.50
C LEU A 129 1.67 -6.28 17.64
N ARG A 130 1.25 -6.97 18.69
CA ARG A 130 -0.17 -7.17 18.99
C ARG A 130 -0.85 -5.87 19.37
N ASP A 131 -0.21 -5.01 20.15
CA ASP A 131 -0.75 -3.70 20.49
C ASP A 131 -0.91 -2.81 19.25
N MET A 132 0.04 -2.85 18.30
CA MET A 132 -0.11 -2.17 17.01
C MET A 132 -1.30 -2.71 16.21
N ALA A 133 -1.48 -4.04 16.17
CA ALA A 133 -2.63 -4.67 15.53
C ALA A 133 -3.95 -4.29 16.21
N TYR A 134 -4.00 -4.27 17.54
CA TYR A 134 -5.20 -3.91 18.30
C TYR A 134 -5.52 -2.41 18.20
N ALA A 135 -4.50 -1.58 18.04
CA ALA A 135 -4.64 -0.16 17.78
C ALA A 135 -5.04 0.14 16.33
N TYR A 136 -5.09 -0.85 15.43
CA TYR A 136 -5.38 -0.65 14.01
C TYR A 136 -6.71 0.09 13.78
N CYS A 137 -7.76 -0.32 14.48
CA CYS A 137 -9.07 0.34 14.45
C CYS A 137 -9.30 1.35 15.58
N GLN A 138 -8.35 1.52 16.49
CA GLN A 138 -8.46 2.58 17.48
C GLN A 138 -8.33 3.93 16.77
N LYS A 139 -9.16 4.88 17.18
CA LYS A 139 -9.10 6.25 16.70
C LYS A 139 -7.72 6.80 17.11
N ARG A 140 -6.81 7.01 16.16
CA ARG A 140 -5.55 7.71 16.45
C ARG A 140 -5.94 9.10 16.94
N PRO A 141 -5.61 9.50 18.18
CA PRO A 141 -5.74 10.90 18.54
C PRO A 141 -4.78 11.69 17.64
N GLY A 142 -5.32 12.49 16.71
CA GLY A 142 -4.54 13.52 16.02
C GLY A 142 -4.14 13.33 14.55
N LYS A 143 -4.97 12.72 13.69
CA LYS A 143 -4.93 13.08 12.26
C LYS A 143 -6.34 13.31 11.71
N ALA A 144 -6.95 14.39 12.17
CA ALA A 144 -7.86 15.14 11.32
C ALA A 144 -7.00 15.83 10.26
N GLY A 145 -7.35 15.67 8.98
CA GLY A 145 -6.82 16.48 7.89
C GLY A 145 -5.51 15.96 7.27
N ALA A 146 -5.65 15.28 6.14
CA ALA A 146 -4.91 15.69 4.95
C ALA A 146 -5.92 15.61 3.78
N PRO A 147 -6.17 16.72 3.07
CA PRO A 147 -7.05 16.75 1.89
C PRO A 147 -6.52 15.89 0.75
#